data_AF-B7QBS3-F1
#
_entry.id   AF-B7QBS3-F1
#
_cell.length_a   1.000
_cell.length_b   1.000
_cell.length_c   1.000
_cell.angle_alpha   90.00
_cell.angle_beta   90.00
_cell.angle_gamma   90.00
#
_symmetry.space_group_name_H-M   'P 1'
#
loop_
_entity.id
_entity.type
_entity.pdbx_description
1 polymer ?
#
loop_
_entity_poly.entity_id
_entity_poly.type
_entity_poly.pdbx_seq_one_letter_code
_entity_poly.pdbx_strand_id
1 'polypeptide(L)'
;VIFVFVLLMVIFSGFSAIASLVLIIGLCTDNRLLLLPWIACVSITTILDVALSFYFLADALSDLVTIIFCIVDYTICALNIYCLLCVVSQYQEYLAGRGRSHTV
;
A
#
# COMPACT_ATOMS: atom_id res chain seq x y z
N VAL A 1 -3.74 -20.06 -12.73
CA VAL A 1 -4.51 -18.93 -12.13
C VAL A 1 -3.66 -18.22 -11.08
N ILE A 2 -3.23 -18.90 -10.00
CA ILE A 2 -2.36 -18.32 -8.95
C ILE A 2 -1.11 -17.64 -9.53
N PHE A 3 -0.41 -18.29 -10.46
CA PHE A 3 0.78 -17.70 -11.11
C PHE A 3 0.50 -16.35 -11.79
N VAL A 4 -0.65 -16.19 -12.44
CA VAL A 4 -1.03 -14.93 -13.10
C VAL A 4 -1.33 -13.85 -12.05
N PHE A 5 -2.02 -14.20 -10.97
CA PHE A 5 -2.26 -13.28 -9.85
C PHE A 5 -0.94 -12.81 -9.20
N VAL A 6 -0.02 -13.72 -8.94
CA VAL A 6 1.31 -13.39 -8.38
C VAL A 6 2.12 -12.52 -9.34
N LEU A 7 2.06 -12.79 -10.65
CA LEU A 7 2.75 -11.95 -11.65
C LEU A 7 2.18 -10.52 -11.69
N LEU A 8 0.86 -10.38 -11.65
CA LEU A 8 0.20 -9.07 -11.57
C LEU A 8 0.61 -8.32 -10.28
N MET A 9 0.65 -9.02 -9.14
CA MET A 9 1.10 -8.47 -7.86
C MET A 9 2.50 -7.90 -7.91
N VAL A 10 3.45 -8.65 -8.49
CA VAL A 10 4.85 -8.20 -8.63
C VAL A 10 4.94 -6.94 -9.48
N ILE A 11 4.18 -6.86 -10.57
CA ILE A 11 4.14 -5.68 -11.44
C ILE A 11 3.55 -4.47 -10.68
N PHE A 12 2.41 -4.64 -10.00
CA PHE A 12 1.78 -3.58 -9.23
C PHE A 12 2.62 -3.11 -8.05
N SER A 13 3.32 -4.03 -7.38
CA SER A 13 4.28 -3.73 -6.31
C SER A 13 5.49 -2.95 -6.85
N GLY A 14 6.00 -3.29 -8.04
CA GLY A 14 7.03 -2.49 -8.70
C GLY A 14 6.56 -1.06 -9.01
N PHE A 15 5.33 -0.90 -9.47
CA PHE A 15 4.76 0.42 -9.72
C PHE A 15 4.52 1.21 -8.42
N SER A 16 4.10 0.56 -7.33
CA SER A 16 3.90 1.23 -6.04
C SER A 16 5.22 1.73 -5.45
N ALA A 17 6.33 1.03 -5.68
CA ALA A 17 7.67 1.50 -5.31
C ALA A 17 8.04 2.81 -6.04
N ILE A 18 7.80 2.88 -7.36
CA ILE A 18 8.01 4.11 -8.14
C ILE A 18 7.06 5.21 -7.66
N ALA A 19 5.79 4.89 -7.43
CA ALA A 19 4.82 5.82 -6.89
C ALA A 19 5.21 6.35 -5.50
N SER A 20 6.00 5.60 -4.72
CA SER A 20 6.47 6.04 -3.40
C SER A 20 7.49 7.18 -3.53
N LEU A 21 8.32 7.16 -4.58
CA LEU A 21 9.20 8.29 -4.92
C LEU A 21 8.38 9.52 -5.34
N VAL A 22 7.32 9.30 -6.14
CA VAL A 22 6.39 10.36 -6.55
C VAL A 22 5.66 10.96 -5.36
N LEU A 23 5.30 10.15 -4.37
CA LEU A 23 4.68 10.61 -3.13
C LEU A 23 5.63 11.51 -2.33
N ILE A 24 6.91 11.15 -2.22
CA ILE A 24 7.91 11.98 -1.55
C ILE A 24 8.02 13.34 -2.25
N ILE A 25 8.07 13.35 -3.59
CA ILE A 25 8.09 14.59 -4.38
C ILE A 25 6.78 15.39 -4.17
N GLY A 26 5.64 14.72 -4.14
CA GLY A 26 4.32 15.31 -3.88
C GLY A 26 4.24 15.97 -2.51
N LEU A 27 4.86 15.36 -1.51
CA LEU A 27 4.99 15.90 -0.15
C LEU A 27 5.93 17.11 -0.10
N CYS A 28 7.03 17.09 -0.85
CA CYS A 28 7.95 18.24 -0.93
C CYS A 28 7.37 19.43 -1.70
N THR A 29 6.45 19.18 -2.63
CA THR A 29 5.85 20.22 -3.49
C THR A 29 4.45 20.62 -3.04
N ASP A 30 3.98 20.13 -1.88
CA ASP A 30 2.62 20.33 -1.33
C ASP A 30 1.49 20.11 -2.37
N ASN A 31 1.73 19.19 -3.31
CA ASN A 31 0.87 18.98 -4.47
C ASN A 31 0.01 17.73 -4.29
N ARG A 32 -1.25 17.94 -3.88
CA ARG A 32 -2.23 16.86 -3.58
C ARG A 32 -2.41 15.82 -4.70
N LEU A 33 -2.28 16.23 -5.97
CA LEU A 33 -2.48 15.36 -7.12
C LEU A 33 -1.41 14.26 -7.24
N LEU A 34 -0.20 14.52 -6.73
CA LEU A 34 0.91 13.55 -6.75
C LEU A 34 0.76 12.46 -5.68
N LEU A 35 -0.13 12.64 -4.70
CA LEU A 35 -0.41 11.64 -3.65
C LEU A 35 -1.43 10.58 -4.13
N LEU A 36 -2.37 10.95 -5.01
CA LEU A 36 -3.39 10.05 -5.56
C LEU A 36 -2.86 8.77 -6.22
N PRO A 37 -1.85 8.81 -7.11
CA PRO A 37 -1.38 7.59 -7.78
C PRO A 37 -0.82 6.57 -6.79
N TRP A 38 -0.15 7.02 -5.72
CA TRP A 38 0.36 6.12 -4.69
C TRP A 38 -0.78 5.50 -3.87
N ILE A 39 -1.77 6.28 -3.45
CA ILE A 39 -2.94 5.79 -2.71
C ILE A 39 -3.68 4.72 -3.53
N ALA A 40 -3.93 4.99 -4.81
CA ALA A 40 -4.61 4.05 -5.71
C ALA A 40 -3.82 2.75 -5.88
N CYS A 41 -2.50 2.82 -6.08
CA CYS A 41 -1.70 1.62 -6.28
C CYS A 41 -1.56 0.78 -5.01
N VAL A 42 -1.25 1.40 -3.87
CA VAL A 42 -1.10 0.66 -2.61
C VAL A 42 -2.44 0.06 -2.17
N SER A 43 -3.56 0.77 -2.35
CA SER A 43 -4.90 0.19 -2.07
C SER A 43 -5.20 -1.03 -2.93
N ILE A 44 -4.96 -0.97 -4.24
CA ILE A 44 -5.16 -2.12 -5.14
C ILE A 44 -4.27 -3.30 -4.72
N THR A 45 -2.99 -3.05 -4.43
CA THR A 45 -2.06 -4.11 -3.98
C THR A 45 -2.55 -4.74 -2.67
N THR A 46 -2.95 -3.95 -1.67
CA THR A 46 -3.46 -4.49 -0.40
C THR A 46 -4.73 -5.34 -0.56
N ILE A 47 -5.64 -4.95 -1.47
CA ILE A 47 -6.86 -5.73 -1.74
C ILE A 47 -6.49 -7.08 -2.38
N LEU A 48 -5.53 -7.07 -3.31
CA LEU A 48 -5.05 -8.30 -3.92
C LEU A 48 -4.33 -9.20 -2.90
N ASP A 49 -3.55 -8.63 -1.96
CA ASP A 49 -2.85 -9.39 -0.89
C ASP A 49 -3.86 -10.06 0.04
N VAL A 50 -4.90 -9.33 0.44
CA VAL A 50 -5.99 -9.91 1.22
C VAL A 50 -6.71 -11.03 0.46
N ALA A 51 -6.99 -10.85 -0.83
CA ALA A 51 -7.63 -11.89 -1.64
C ALA A 51 -6.75 -13.16 -1.77
N LEU A 52 -5.44 -12.97 -1.92
CA LEU A 52 -4.48 -14.07 -2.00
C LEU A 52 -4.31 -14.78 -0.65
N SER A 53 -4.28 -14.04 0.45
CA SER A 53 -4.19 -14.63 1.80
C SER A 53 -5.42 -15.48 2.12
N PHE A 54 -6.63 -15.06 1.72
CA PHE A 54 -7.83 -15.91 1.84
C PHE A 54 -7.72 -17.22 1.05
N TYR A 55 -7.10 -17.19 -0.13
CA TYR A 55 -6.88 -18.40 -0.94
C TYR A 55 -5.90 -19.35 -0.25
N PHE A 56 -4.79 -18.81 0.29
CA PHE A 56 -3.78 -19.61 1.00
C PHE A 56 -4.23 -20.06 2.38
N LEU A 57 -5.16 -19.35 3.03
CA LEU A 57 -5.69 -19.71 4.35
C LEU A 57 -6.33 -21.11 4.36
N ALA A 58 -6.91 -21.54 3.23
CA ALA A 58 -7.49 -22.87 3.08
C ALA A 58 -6.42 -24.00 3.11
N ASP A 59 -5.16 -23.68 2.79
CA ASP A 59 -4.04 -24.62 2.67
C ASP A 59 -2.99 -24.41 3.79
N ALA A 60 -3.11 -23.35 4.58
CA ALA A 60 -2.07 -22.86 5.49
C ALA A 60 -1.85 -23.69 6.78
N LEU A 61 -2.67 -24.71 7.05
CA LEU A 61 -2.64 -25.43 8.33
C LEU A 61 -1.66 -26.62 8.36
N SER A 62 -0.91 -26.86 7.29
CA SER A 62 -0.10 -28.08 7.16
C SER A 62 1.35 -27.95 7.60
N ASP A 63 1.94 -26.75 7.61
CA ASP A 63 3.39 -26.58 7.87
C ASP A 63 3.71 -25.30 8.67
N LEU A 64 4.70 -25.39 9.57
CA LEU A 64 5.13 -24.30 10.46
C LEU A 64 5.67 -23.11 9.66
N VAL A 65 6.36 -23.37 8.55
CA VAL A 65 6.90 -22.35 7.67
C VAL A 65 5.76 -21.51 7.08
N THR A 66 4.69 -22.15 6.61
CA THR A 66 3.51 -21.48 6.05
C THR A 66 2.81 -20.60 7.09
N ILE A 67 2.74 -21.04 8.34
CA ILE A 67 2.19 -20.25 9.46
C ILE A 67 3.02 -18.97 9.67
N ILE A 68 4.35 -19.07 9.67
CA ILE A 68 5.22 -17.90 9.83
C ILE A 68 5.04 -16.92 8.67
N PHE A 69 5.00 -17.40 7.43
CA PHE A 69 4.74 -16.56 6.26
C PHE A 69 3.38 -15.85 6.36
N CYS A 70 2.36 -16.55 6.81
CA CYS A 70 1.02 -16.01 7.02
C CYS A 70 1.03 -14.84 8.04
N ILE A 71 1.71 -15.00 9.18
CA ILE A 71 1.83 -13.94 10.19
C ILE A 71 2.55 -12.70 9.62
N VAL A 72 3.65 -12.92 8.89
CA VAL A 72 4.41 -11.83 8.26
C VAL A 72 3.55 -11.08 7.23
N ASP A 73 2.81 -11.81 6.39
CA ASP A 73 1.92 -11.25 5.37
C ASP A 73 0.84 -10.36 5.99
N TYR A 74 0.15 -10.85 7.03
CA TYR A 74 -0.83 -10.05 7.77
C TYR A 74 -0.23 -8.81 8.43
N THR A 75 1.00 -8.92 8.96
CA THR A 75 1.71 -7.78 9.57
C THR A 75 2.05 -6.72 8.54
N ILE A 76 2.52 -7.12 7.35
CA ILE A 76 2.81 -6.23 6.23
C ILE A 76 1.51 -5.57 5.73
N CYS A 77 0.43 -6.32 5.60
CA CYS A 77 -0.88 -5.77 5.23
C CYS A 77 -1.35 -4.68 6.22
N ALA A 78 -1.23 -4.94 7.53
CA ALA A 78 -1.59 -3.97 8.56
C ALA A 78 -0.73 -2.68 8.46
N LEU A 79 0.58 -2.82 8.22
CA LEU A 79 1.47 -1.68 8.00
C LEU A 79 1.07 -0.88 6.76
N ASN A 80 0.75 -1.54 5.65
CA ASN A 80 0.30 -0.86 4.43
C ASN A 80 -1.00 -0.08 4.66
N ILE A 81 -1.97 -0.64 5.40
CA ILE A 81 -3.20 0.06 5.78
C ILE A 81 -2.88 1.29 6.63
N TYR A 82 -1.98 1.17 7.60
CA TYR A 82 -1.56 2.30 8.43
C TYR A 82 -0.92 3.41 7.57
N CYS A 83 0.00 3.06 6.67
CA CYS A 83 0.62 4.02 5.76
C CYS A 83 -0.42 4.70 4.85
N LEU A 84 -1.40 3.96 4.33
CA LEU A 84 -2.52 4.52 3.57
C LEU A 84 -3.31 5.55 4.41
N LEU A 85 -3.65 5.21 5.66
CA LEU A 85 -4.36 6.13 6.55
C LEU A 85 -3.54 7.41 6.82
N CYS A 86 -2.23 7.30 7.01
CA CYS A 86 -1.35 8.46 7.17
C CYS A 86 -1.40 9.39 5.94
N VAL A 87 -1.27 8.83 4.74
CA VAL A 87 -1.24 9.62 3.49
C VAL A 87 -2.60 10.20 3.16
N VAL A 88 -3.69 9.47 3.42
CA VAL A 88 -5.07 9.98 3.29
C VAL A 88 -5.32 11.13 4.26
N SER A 89 -4.82 11.04 5.50
CA SER A 89 -4.90 12.13 6.48
C SER A 89 -4.18 13.39 5.97
N GLN A 90 -2.96 13.25 5.43
CA GLN A 90 -2.24 14.36 4.81
C GLN A 90 -2.99 14.93 3.59
N TYR A 91 -3.58 14.07 2.76
CA TYR A 91 -4.39 14.49 1.62
C TYR A 91 -5.60 15.33 2.05
N GLN A 92 -6.27 14.97 3.15
CA GLN A 92 -7.37 15.74 3.73
C GLN A 92 -6.90 17.12 4.23
N GLU A 93 -5.73 17.19 4.87
CA GLU A 93 -5.15 18.46 5.34
C GLU A 93 -4.80 19.39 4.17
N TYR A 94 -4.26 18.84 3.08
CA TYR A 94 -4.03 19.58 1.84
C TYR A 94 -5.32 20.07 1.18
N LEU A 95 -6.41 19.30 1.27
CA LEU A 95 -7.72 19.72 0.78
C LEU A 95 -8.31 20.86 1.62
N ALA A 96 -8.08 20.85 2.94
CA ALA A 96 -8.47 21.91 3.85
C ALA A 96 -7.64 23.20 3.71
N GLY A 97 -6.65 23.23 2.79
CA GLY A 97 -5.80 24.38 2.53
C GLY A 97 -4.75 24.61 3.62
N ARG A 98 -4.52 23.63 4.50
CA ARG A 98 -3.54 23.67 5.59
C ARG A 98 -2.24 22.94 5.20
N GLY A 99 -1.84 23.05 3.93
CA GLY A 99 -0.49 22.66 3.51
C GLY A 99 0.55 23.35 4.39
N ARG A 100 1.74 22.74 4.56
CA ARG A 100 2.76 23.16 5.52
C ARG A 100 2.80 24.68 5.65
N SER A 101 2.28 25.20 6.76
CA SER A 101 2.42 26.60 7.15
C SER A 101 3.89 26.88 7.51
N HIS A 102 4.79 26.80 6.54
CA HIS A 102 6.10 27.44 6.57
C HIS A 102 5.92 28.84 5.97
N THR A 103 5.08 29.64 6.60
CA THR A 103 5.22 31.10 6.53
C THR A 103 6.32 31.49 7.50
N VAL A 104 7.45 31.84 6.89
CA VAL A 104 8.56 32.71 7.32
C VAL A 104 8.38 33.39 8.69
#